data_AF-A0A9E0SHD5-F1
#
_entry.id   AF-A0A9E0SHD5-F1
#
_cell.length_a   1.000
_cell.length_b   1.000
_cell.length_c   1.000
_cell.angle_alpha   90.00
_cell.angle_beta   90.00
_cell.angle_gamma   90.00
#
_symmetry.space_group_name_H-M   'P 1'
#
loop_
_entity.id
_entity.type
_entity.pdbx_description
1 polymer ?
#
loop_
_entity_poly.entity_id
_entity_poly.type
_entity_poly.pdbx_seq_one_letter_code
_entity_poly.pdbx_strand_id
1 'polypeptide(L)' 'MNSKELRQAVTTAQAAKALNRTPQTLRKWACLENGPIRPIRINGRLAWPLDEIAALLNGGAK' A
#
# COMPACT_ATOMS: atom_id res chain seq x y z
N MET A 1 -6.99 -11.69 -23.05
CA MET A 1 -6.38 -12.47 -21.94
C MET A 1 -5.86 -11.48 -20.90
N ASN A 2 -6.72 -10.96 -20.03
CA ASN A 2 -6.25 -10.17 -18.89
C ASN A 2 -5.92 -11.17 -17.79
N SER A 3 -4.73 -11.75 -17.88
CA SER A 3 -4.06 -12.37 -16.75
C SER A 3 -4.14 -11.35 -15.61
N LYS A 4 -5.05 -11.60 -14.67
CA LYS A 4 -5.17 -10.84 -13.44
C LYS A 4 -3.86 -11.11 -12.72
N GLU A 5 -2.83 -10.33 -13.05
CA GLU A 5 -1.54 -10.41 -12.39
C GLU A 5 -1.83 -10.45 -10.91
N LEU A 6 -1.28 -11.47 -10.24
CA LEU A 6 -1.34 -11.59 -8.79
C LEU A 6 -1.19 -10.19 -8.23
N ARG A 7 -2.23 -9.61 -7.61
CA ARG A 7 -2.19 -8.23 -7.09
C ARG A 7 -0.94 -8.13 -6.24
N GLN A 8 0.13 -7.56 -6.81
CA GLN A 8 1.45 -7.65 -6.25
C GLN A 8 1.43 -6.72 -5.05
N ALA A 9 1.27 -7.32 -3.87
CA ALA A 9 1.26 -6.58 -2.63
C ALA A 9 2.70 -6.55 -2.11
N VAL A 10 3.21 -5.34 -1.92
CA VAL A 10 4.58 -5.11 -1.48
C VAL A 10 4.64 -4.99 0.05
N THR A 11 5.84 -5.16 0.58
CA THR A 11 6.08 -4.97 2.01
C THR A 11 5.96 -3.49 2.40
N THR A 12 5.71 -3.21 3.67
CA THR A 12 5.66 -1.82 4.19
C THR A 12 6.92 -1.01 3.87
N ALA A 13 8.10 -1.64 3.83
CA ALA A 13 9.35 -0.95 3.49
C ALA A 13 9.39 -0.52 2.03
N GLN A 14 8.96 -1.38 1.11
CA GLN A 14 8.88 -1.08 -0.32
C GLN A 14 7.83 -0.01 -0.60
N ALA A 15 6.64 -0.13 -0.01
CA ALA A 15 5.58 0.87 -0.13
C ALA A 15 6.03 2.24 0.39
N ALA A 16 6.70 2.27 1.55
CA ALA A 16 7.24 3.50 2.13
C ALA A 16 8.28 4.17 1.21
N LYS A 17 9.18 3.36 0.62
CA LYS A 17 10.16 3.85 -0.35
C LYS A 17 9.49 4.44 -1.60
N ALA A 18 8.48 3.76 -2.15
CA ALA A 18 7.75 4.22 -3.33
C ALA A 18 7.00 5.55 -3.09
N LEU A 19 6.39 5.71 -1.92
CA LEU A 19 5.66 6.91 -1.53
C LEU A 19 6.55 8.04 -0.99
N ASN A 20 7.86 7.83 -0.92
CA ASN A 20 8.80 8.74 -0.26
C ASN A 20 8.34 9.10 1.17
N ARG A 21 7.99 8.08 1.96
CA ARG A 21 7.53 8.18 3.35
C ARG A 21 8.32 7.22 4.25
N THR A 22 8.20 7.39 5.56
CA THR A 22 8.79 6.44 6.51
C THR A 22 7.87 5.23 6.70
N PRO A 23 8.41 4.01 6.93
CA PRO A 23 7.60 2.83 7.22
C PRO A 23 6.70 2.98 8.46
N GLN A 24 7.08 3.84 9.41
CA GLN A 24 6.28 4.13 10.60
C GLN A 24 5.00 4.89 10.27
N THR A 25 5.05 5.82 9.31
CA THR A 25 3.85 6.51 8.80
C THR A 25 2.85 5.51 8.21
N LEU A 26 3.32 4.56 7.40
CA LEU A 26 2.47 3.53 6.83
C LEU A 26 1.88 2.60 7.90
N ARG A 27 2.64 2.23 8.94
CA ARG A 27 2.10 1.48 10.08
C ARG A 27 1.03 2.29 10.84
N LYS A 28 1.23 3.60 11.01
CA LYS A 28 0.21 4.47 11.61
C LYS A 28 -1.06 4.50 10.77
N TRP A 29 -0.96 4.61 9.44
CA TRP A 29 -2.11 4.51 8.55
C TRP A 29 -2.86 3.18 8.68
N ALA A 30 -2.12 2.07 8.82
CA ALA A 30 -2.69 0.74 9.03
C ALA A 30 -3.41 0.58 10.37
N CYS A 31 -2.91 1.23 11.43
CA CYS A 31 -3.47 1.14 12.79
C CYS A 31 -4.60 2.14 13.04
N LEU A 32 -4.46 3.36 12.52
CA LEU A 32 -5.43 4.46 12.70
C LEU A 32 -6.51 4.48 11.62
N GLU A 33 -6.35 3.65 10.59
CA GLU A 33 -7.24 3.57 9.43
C GLU A 33 -7.49 4.92 8.74
N ASN A 34 -6.53 5.84 8.87
CA ASN A 34 -6.62 7.25 8.44
C ASN A 34 -5.69 7.61 7.27
N GLY A 35 -5.17 6.59 6.58
CA GLY A 35 -4.28 6.78 5.43
C GLY A 35 -5.04 6.85 4.09
N PRO A 36 -4.41 7.43 3.06
CA PRO A 36 -4.95 7.49 1.71
C PRO A 36 -5.04 6.11 1.03
N ILE A 37 -4.31 5.12 1.52
CA ILE A 37 -4.32 3.74 1.03
C ILE A 37 -4.39 2.77 2.22
N ARG A 38 -4.97 1.58 2.00
CA ARG A 38 -5.17 0.58 3.07
C ARG A 38 -4.35 -0.69 2.80
N PRO A 39 -3.70 -1.27 3.82
CA PRO A 39 -3.00 -2.54 3.66
C PRO A 39 -3.97 -3.72 3.72
N ILE A 40 -3.64 -4.77 2.99
CA ILE A 40 -4.25 -6.08 3.09
C ILE A 40 -3.53 -6.85 4.20
N ARG A 41 -4.30 -7.38 5.17
CA ARG A 41 -3.76 -8.21 6.26
C ARG A 41 -3.70 -9.66 5.79
N ILE A 42 -2.49 -10.19 5.63
CA ILE A 42 -2.25 -11.58 5.24
C ILE A 42 -1.48 -12.27 6.37
N ASN A 43 -2.13 -13.13 7.15
CA ASN A 43 -1.53 -13.85 8.28
C ASN A 43 -0.73 -12.94 9.23
N GLY A 44 -1.31 -11.78 9.60
CA GLY A 44 -0.66 -10.80 10.49
C GLY A 44 0.40 -9.92 9.82
N ARG A 45 0.67 -10.08 8.53
CA ARG A 45 1.55 -9.19 7.75
C ARG A 45 0.74 -8.12 7.04
N LEU A 46 1.29 -6.91 6.98
CA LEU A 46 0.75 -5.80 6.19
C LEU A 46 1.28 -5.89 4.77
N ALA A 47 0.39 -6.11 3.81
CA ALA A 47 0.69 -6.17 2.39
C ALA A 47 0.05 -4.97 1.69
N TRP A 48 0.85 -4.16 1.00
CA TRP A 48 0.37 -2.91 0.39
C TRP A 48 0.14 -3.11 -1.11
N PRO A 49 -1.08 -2.89 -1.62
CA PRO A 49 -1.37 -3.09 -3.04
C PRO A 49 -0.61 -2.10 -3.94
N LEU A 50 0.10 -2.58 -4.96
CA LEU A 50 0.83 -1.71 -5.90
C LEU A 50 -0.10 -0.85 -6.76
N ASP A 51 -1.29 -1.34 -7.08
CA ASP A 51 -2.33 -0.60 -7.80
C ASP A 51 -2.80 0.63 -7.00
N GLU A 52 -3.04 0.48 -5.70
CA GLU A 52 -3.38 1.62 -4.84
C GLU A 52 -2.21 2.61 -4.69
N ILE A 53 -0.98 2.11 -4.52
CA ILE A 53 0.22 2.97 -4.45
C ILE A 53 0.39 3.75 -5.77
N ALA A 54 0.25 3.10 -6.91
CA ALA A 54 0.35 3.73 -8.22
C ALA A 54 -0.78 4.75 -8.44
N ALA A 55 -2.02 4.42 -8.06
CA ALA A 55 -3.13 5.36 -8.12
C ALA A 55 -2.87 6.61 -7.26
N LEU A 56 -2.36 6.42 -6.04
CA LEU A 56 -2.02 7.51 -5.13
C LEU A 56 -0.92 8.43 -5.69
N LEU A 57 0.14 7.85 -6.28
CA LEU A 57 1.22 8.62 -6.90
C LEU A 57 0.75 9.41 -8.13
N ASN A 58 -0.24 8.90 -8.86
CA ASN A 58 -0.84 9.58 -10.02
C ASN A 58 -1.87 10.65 -9.62
N GLY A 59 -1.99 11.01 -8.34
CA GLY A 59 -2.94 12.02 -7.85
C GLY A 59 -4.35 11.49 -7.60
N GLY A 60 -4.57 10.18 -7.72
CA GLY A 60 -5.81 9.49 -7.40
C GLY A 60 -5.96 9.21 -5.90
N ALA A 61 -5.89 10.24 -5.06
CA ALA A 61 -6.47 10.16 -3.73
C ALA A 61 -7.94 10.55 -3.88
N LYS A 62 -8.85 9.58 -3.84
CA LYS A 62 -10.29 9.82 -3.80
C LYS A 62 -10.79 9.76 -2.37
#